data_AF-A0A6N7VK12-F1
#
_entry.id   AF-A0A6N7VK12-F1
#
_cell.length_a   1.000
_cell.length_b   1.000
_cell.length_c   1.000
_cell.angle_alpha   90.00
_cell.angle_beta   90.00
_cell.angle_gamma   90.00
#
_symmetry.space_group_name_H-M   'P 1'
#
loop_
_entity.id
_entity.type
_entity.pdbx_description
1 polymer ?
#
loop_
_entity_poly.entity_id
_entity_poly.type
_entity_poly.pdbx_seq_one_letter_code
_entity_poly.pdbx_strand_id
1 'polypeptide(L)'
;MKQNQANNQRYKKLLEELEETEKYYSNLEEKTKKKSFKNISSFEKFISEKSNFYNLTIETIGRVEKISETDKIYIPYIISGDISDIFLFIEELENSDKKISFTDSITQISTLPQGRLTTKISSNVLNITNKDIKEEKFFPISKLNNQKITKIKYLNFNNRIYIIVNYKNNSKNIFYVGEEIVFDNSKYRIILENNYPFLQQIKN
;
A
#
# COMPACT_ATOMS: atom_id res chain seq x y z
N MET A 1 11.57 52.26 23.74
CA MET A 1 12.50 51.27 23.15
C MET A 1 12.43 49.89 23.83
N LYS A 2 12.39 49.75 25.16
CA LYS A 2 12.36 48.44 25.87
C LYS A 2 11.11 47.56 25.60
N GLN A 3 9.94 48.16 25.37
CA GLN A 3 8.69 47.42 25.09
C GLN A 3 8.71 46.64 23.75
N ASN A 4 9.38 47.18 22.71
CA ASN A 4 9.50 46.50 21.42
C ASN A 4 10.44 45.30 21.46
N GLN A 5 11.44 45.30 22.35
CA GLN A 5 12.36 44.16 22.51
C GLN A 5 11.69 42.99 23.23
N ALA A 6 10.89 43.25 24.27
CA ALA A 6 10.13 42.22 24.97
C ALA A 6 9.04 41.58 24.09
N ASN A 7 8.35 42.38 23.28
CA ASN A 7 7.36 41.87 22.32
C ASN A 7 8.00 41.04 21.21
N ASN A 8 9.15 41.46 20.67
CA ASN A 8 9.89 40.67 19.67
C ASN A 8 10.43 39.35 20.25
N GLN A 9 10.90 39.33 21.50
CA GLN A 9 11.32 38.10 22.17
C GLN A 9 10.15 37.16 22.42
N ARG A 10 8.99 37.69 22.85
CA ARG A 10 7.77 36.90 23.04
C ARG A 10 7.24 36.32 21.74
N TYR A 11 7.28 37.10 20.66
CA TYR A 11 6.87 36.66 19.33
C TYR A 11 7.81 35.58 18.78
N LYS A 12 9.12 35.74 18.95
CA LYS A 12 10.11 34.74 18.54
C LYS A 12 9.92 33.41 19.28
N LYS A 13 9.66 33.47 20.59
CA LYS A 13 9.37 32.27 21.40
C LYS A 13 8.08 31.57 20.94
N LEU A 14 7.05 32.33 20.59
CA LEU A 14 5.81 31.77 20.05
C LEU A 14 6.03 31.05 18.71
N LEU A 15 6.88 31.60 17.84
CA LEU A 15 7.24 30.95 16.57
C LEU A 15 8.04 29.66 16.79
N GLU A 16 8.99 29.67 17.73
CA GLU A 16 9.75 28.46 18.11
C GLU A 16 8.81 27.36 18.66
N GLU A 17 7.86 27.72 19.54
CA GLU A 17 6.85 26.79 20.07
C GLU A 17 5.94 26.22 18.95
N LEU A 18 5.56 27.03 17.96
CA LEU A 18 4.79 26.56 16.80
C LEU A 18 5.60 25.59 15.93
N GLU A 19 6.86 25.89 15.63
CA GLU A 19 7.73 25.00 14.85
C GLU A 19 7.98 23.67 15.56
N GLU A 20 8.18 23.67 16.89
CA GLU A 20 8.31 22.45 17.68
C GLU A 20 7.03 21.62 17.65
N THR A 21 5.88 22.29 17.73
CA THR A 21 4.56 21.66 17.66
C THR A 21 4.32 21.02 16.29
N GLU A 22 4.63 21.72 15.21
CA GLU A 22 4.52 21.20 13.84
C GLU A 22 5.43 19.97 13.61
N LYS A 23 6.69 20.04 14.05
CA LYS A 23 7.62 18.91 14.00
C LYS A 23 7.11 17.71 14.80
N TYR A 24 6.54 17.96 15.97
CA TYR A 24 5.97 16.90 16.80
C TYR A 24 4.80 16.19 16.09
N TYR A 25 3.84 16.93 15.53
CA TYR A 25 2.71 16.35 14.81
C TYR A 25 3.13 15.64 13.52
N SER A 26 4.07 16.22 12.75
CA SER A 26 4.61 15.58 11.55
C SER A 26 5.27 14.23 11.87
N ASN A 27 6.07 14.17 12.94
CA ASN A 27 6.68 12.92 13.42
C ASN A 27 5.64 11.89 13.87
N LEU A 28 4.55 12.32 14.51
CA LEU A 28 3.45 11.44 14.90
C LEU A 28 2.72 10.87 13.68
N GLU A 29 2.46 11.68 12.66
CA GLU A 29 1.84 11.23 11.41
C GLU A 29 2.71 10.20 10.69
N GLU A 30 4.01 10.43 10.57
CA GLU A 30 4.93 9.47 9.95
C GLU A 30 4.98 8.15 10.71
N LYS A 31 5.07 8.19 12.05
CA LYS A 31 5.02 7.00 12.91
C LYS A 31 3.71 6.24 12.71
N THR A 32 2.59 6.96 12.62
CA THR A 32 1.27 6.37 12.40
C THR A 32 1.20 5.69 11.03
N LYS A 33 1.66 6.36 9.96
CA LYS A 33 1.70 5.79 8.60
C LYS A 33 2.50 4.48 8.52
N LYS A 34 3.66 4.41 9.19
CA LYS A 34 4.49 3.18 9.22
C LYS A 34 3.78 2.01 9.90
N LYS A 35 3.01 2.28 10.96
CA LYS A 35 2.23 1.28 11.70
C LYS A 35 0.87 0.93 11.08
N SER A 36 0.47 1.64 10.03
CA SER A 36 -0.78 1.39 9.29
C SER A 36 -0.59 0.39 8.15
N PHE A 37 -1.71 -0.13 7.65
CA PHE A 37 -1.77 -0.89 6.41
C PHE A 37 -2.04 0.04 5.22
N LYS A 38 -1.56 -0.37 4.05
CA LYS A 38 -1.68 0.41 2.82
C LYS A 38 -3.14 0.50 2.36
N ASN A 39 -3.83 -0.64 2.36
CA ASN A 39 -5.22 -0.79 1.94
C ASN A 39 -5.85 -2.00 2.64
N ILE A 40 -7.17 -2.15 2.49
CA ILE A 40 -7.94 -3.24 3.12
C ILE A 40 -7.36 -4.61 2.72
N SER A 41 -7.04 -4.81 1.44
CA SER A 41 -6.48 -6.07 0.95
C SER A 41 -5.14 -6.42 1.60
N SER A 42 -4.28 -5.44 1.87
CA SER A 42 -3.01 -5.68 2.59
C SER A 42 -3.22 -6.07 4.05
N PHE A 43 -4.30 -5.57 4.66
CA PHE A 43 -4.67 -5.93 6.02
C PHE A 43 -5.27 -7.34 6.08
N GLU A 44 -6.24 -7.67 5.22
CA GLU A 44 -6.83 -9.01 5.12
C GLU A 44 -5.76 -10.07 4.78
N LYS A 45 -4.86 -9.74 3.85
CA LYS A 45 -3.73 -10.63 3.50
C LYS A 45 -2.84 -10.90 4.71
N PHE A 46 -2.49 -9.88 5.49
CA PHE A 46 -1.68 -10.05 6.70
C PHE A 46 -2.37 -10.98 7.71
N ILE A 47 -3.67 -10.78 7.98
CA ILE A 47 -4.43 -11.64 8.88
C ILE A 47 -4.49 -13.08 8.36
N SER A 48 -4.68 -13.27 7.05
CA SER A 48 -4.68 -14.60 6.43
C SER A 48 -3.32 -15.29 6.52
N GLU A 49 -2.23 -14.59 6.26
CA GLU A 49 -0.87 -15.14 6.41
C GLU A 49 -0.59 -15.58 7.85
N LYS A 50 -1.00 -14.77 8.84
CA LYS A 50 -0.86 -15.12 10.25
C LYS A 50 -1.74 -16.28 10.68
N SER A 51 -3.00 -16.30 10.23
CA SER A 51 -3.90 -17.42 10.50
C SER A 51 -3.33 -18.73 9.96
N ASN A 52 -2.84 -18.72 8.72
CA ASN A 52 -2.23 -19.89 8.09
C ASN A 52 -0.95 -20.34 8.81
N PHE A 53 -0.12 -19.40 9.29
CA PHE A 53 1.10 -19.72 10.03
C PHE A 53 0.82 -20.52 11.31
N TYR A 54 -0.27 -20.21 12.00
CA TYR A 54 -0.74 -20.92 13.20
C TYR A 54 -1.73 -22.04 12.89
N ASN A 55 -1.79 -22.55 11.65
CA ASN A 55 -2.73 -23.61 11.24
C ASN A 55 -4.22 -23.30 11.54
N LEU A 56 -4.58 -22.01 11.61
CA LEU A 56 -5.93 -21.55 11.85
C LEU A 56 -6.70 -21.39 10.53
N THR A 57 -7.97 -21.74 10.55
CA THR A 57 -8.90 -21.58 9.43
C THR A 57 -9.77 -20.35 9.65
N ILE A 58 -9.75 -19.41 8.70
CA ILE A 58 -10.73 -18.31 8.68
C ILE A 58 -12.04 -18.86 8.10
N GLU A 59 -13.07 -19.00 8.94
CA GLU A 59 -14.40 -19.47 8.52
C GLU A 59 -15.20 -18.34 7.86
N THR A 60 -15.12 -17.12 8.42
CA THR A 60 -15.89 -15.97 7.96
C THR A 60 -15.07 -14.70 8.04
N ILE A 61 -15.17 -13.88 6.99
CA ILE A 61 -14.75 -12.48 6.97
C ILE A 61 -16.01 -11.63 6.78
N GLY A 62 -16.33 -10.80 7.75
CA GLY A 62 -17.48 -9.91 7.72
C GLY A 62 -17.24 -8.67 6.86
N ARG A 63 -18.29 -7.85 6.71
CA ARG A 63 -18.18 -6.58 5.98
C ARG A 63 -17.27 -5.61 6.72
N VAL A 64 -16.45 -4.86 5.97
CA VAL A 64 -15.63 -3.78 6.50
C VAL A 64 -16.51 -2.65 7.05
N GLU A 65 -16.30 -2.32 8.31
CA GLU A 65 -16.89 -1.18 9.00
C GLU A 65 -15.83 -0.07 9.10
N LYS A 66 -16.09 1.08 8.48
CA LYS A 66 -15.20 2.24 8.54
C LYS A 66 -15.76 3.27 9.52
N ILE A 67 -14.92 3.78 10.41
CA ILE A 67 -15.28 4.95 11.22
C ILE A 67 -15.09 6.20 10.36
N SER A 68 -16.15 6.97 10.18
CA SER A 68 -16.13 8.26 9.46
C SER A 68 -14.99 9.14 9.96
N GLU A 69 -14.33 9.85 9.03
CA GLU A 69 -13.27 10.82 9.34
C GLU A 69 -12.00 10.23 9.97
N THR A 70 -11.87 8.90 10.00
CA THR A 70 -10.65 8.22 10.45
C THR A 70 -10.16 7.20 9.43
N ASP A 71 -8.87 6.86 9.52
CA ASP A 71 -8.28 5.73 8.80
C ASP A 71 -8.59 4.38 9.46
N LYS A 72 -9.31 4.38 10.60
CA LYS A 72 -9.58 3.16 11.35
C LYS A 72 -10.72 2.37 10.72
N ILE A 73 -10.47 1.08 10.52
CA ILE A 73 -11.47 0.12 10.08
C ILE A 73 -11.58 -1.04 11.05
N TYR A 74 -12.71 -1.73 10.98
CA TYR A 74 -13.03 -2.93 11.73
C TYR A 74 -13.54 -3.98 10.76
N ILE A 75 -13.03 -5.19 10.88
CA ILE A 75 -13.47 -6.34 10.08
C ILE A 75 -13.83 -7.46 11.06
N PRO A 76 -15.09 -7.93 11.07
CA PRO A 76 -15.48 -9.12 11.82
C PRO A 76 -14.80 -10.37 11.26
N TYR A 77 -14.29 -11.23 12.14
CA TYR A 77 -13.70 -12.52 11.78
C TYR A 77 -14.28 -13.64 12.64
N ILE A 78 -14.41 -14.81 12.02
CA ILE A 78 -14.56 -16.09 12.72
C ILE A 78 -13.39 -16.97 12.29
N ILE A 79 -12.59 -17.38 13.26
CA ILE A 79 -11.37 -18.16 13.06
C ILE A 79 -11.47 -19.42 13.92
N SER A 80 -11.15 -20.58 13.37
CA SER A 80 -11.16 -21.84 14.08
C SER A 80 -9.85 -22.61 13.95
N GLY A 81 -9.57 -23.45 14.94
CA GLY A 81 -8.35 -24.24 15.01
C GLY A 81 -8.10 -24.77 16.42
N ASP A 82 -6.85 -25.13 16.70
CA ASP A 82 -6.43 -25.46 18.06
C ASP A 82 -6.50 -24.22 18.96
N ILE A 83 -6.93 -24.40 20.20
CA ILE A 83 -7.11 -23.30 21.15
C ILE A 83 -5.77 -22.64 21.50
N SER A 84 -4.69 -23.40 21.60
CA SER A 84 -3.35 -22.89 21.85
C SER A 84 -2.85 -22.04 20.69
N ASP A 85 -3.11 -22.47 19.46
CA ASP A 85 -2.78 -21.72 18.25
C ASP A 85 -3.56 -20.40 18.16
N ILE A 86 -4.84 -20.40 18.56
CA ILE A 86 -5.64 -19.17 18.66
C ILE A 86 -5.02 -18.17 19.64
N PHE A 87 -4.58 -18.61 20.81
CA PHE A 87 -3.94 -17.72 21.77
C PHE A 87 -2.60 -17.16 21.26
N LEU A 88 -1.77 -17.98 20.63
CA LEU A 88 -0.52 -17.53 20.01
C LEU A 88 -0.76 -16.52 18.89
N PHE A 89 -1.79 -16.75 18.08
CA PHE A 89 -2.21 -15.81 17.04
C PHE A 89 -2.65 -14.45 17.62
N ILE A 90 -3.45 -14.45 18.68
CA ILE A 90 -3.87 -13.21 19.36
C ILE A 90 -2.64 -12.47 19.90
N GLU A 91 -1.76 -13.17 20.62
CA GLU A 91 -0.54 -12.60 21.19
C GLU A 91 0.37 -11.99 20.12
N GLU A 92 0.56 -12.66 18.97
CA GLU A 92 1.37 -12.10 17.88
C GLU A 92 0.73 -10.83 17.29
N LEU A 93 -0.60 -10.81 17.13
CA LEU A 93 -1.30 -9.63 16.62
C LEU A 93 -1.24 -8.44 17.57
N GLU A 94 -1.33 -8.66 18.89
CA GLU A 94 -1.20 -7.60 19.90
C GLU A 94 0.22 -7.03 19.97
N ASN A 95 1.24 -7.89 19.79
CA ASN A 95 2.65 -7.50 19.83
C ASN A 95 3.20 -7.02 18.47
N SER A 96 2.37 -6.96 17.44
CA SER A 96 2.77 -6.53 16.11
C SER A 96 3.24 -5.07 16.08
N ASP A 97 4.25 -4.79 15.26
CA ASP A 97 4.63 -3.41 14.92
C ASP A 97 3.48 -2.63 14.25
N LYS A 98 2.54 -3.36 13.63
CA LYS A 98 1.30 -2.81 13.07
C LYS A 98 0.30 -2.55 14.19
N LYS A 99 -0.36 -1.40 14.13
CA LYS A 99 -1.38 -1.01 15.12
C LYS A 99 -2.66 -1.82 14.90
N ILE A 100 -2.71 -3.01 15.47
CA ILE A 100 -3.85 -3.93 15.41
C ILE A 100 -4.48 -3.98 16.81
N SER A 101 -5.80 -4.09 16.87
CA SER A 101 -6.50 -4.28 18.14
C SER A 101 -7.80 -5.04 17.93
N PHE A 102 -8.16 -5.84 18.92
CA PHE A 102 -9.42 -6.58 18.99
C PHE A 102 -10.49 -5.74 19.70
N THR A 103 -11.76 -5.90 19.33
CA THR A 103 -12.85 -5.25 20.06
C THR A 103 -13.32 -6.13 21.21
N ASP A 104 -13.22 -5.63 22.44
CA ASP A 104 -13.62 -6.36 23.65
C ASP A 104 -15.08 -6.84 23.62
N SER A 105 -16.00 -6.02 23.09
CA SER A 105 -17.44 -6.29 23.13
C SER A 105 -17.92 -7.46 22.27
N ILE A 106 -17.12 -7.91 21.30
CA ILE A 106 -17.51 -8.92 20.30
C ILE A 106 -16.54 -10.10 20.30
N THR A 107 -15.47 -10.04 21.11
CA THR A 107 -14.48 -11.11 21.19
C THR A 107 -15.00 -12.25 22.07
N GLN A 108 -15.21 -13.42 21.47
CA GLN A 108 -15.65 -14.63 22.13
C GLN A 108 -14.78 -15.79 21.67
N ILE A 109 -14.33 -16.62 22.62
CA ILE A 109 -13.56 -17.83 22.35
C ILE A 109 -14.39 -19.02 22.86
N SER A 110 -14.75 -19.94 21.97
CA SER A 110 -15.41 -21.20 22.33
C SER A 110 -14.47 -22.38 22.10
N THR A 111 -14.64 -23.44 22.90
CA THR A 111 -13.75 -24.61 22.93
C THR A 111 -14.38 -25.89 22.38
N LEU A 112 -15.63 -25.85 21.90
CA LEU A 112 -16.36 -27.03 21.44
C LEU A 112 -17.04 -26.79 20.07
N PRO A 113 -16.98 -27.74 19.11
CA PRO A 113 -16.17 -28.97 19.11
C PRO A 113 -14.68 -28.73 18.79
N GLN A 114 -14.32 -27.54 18.33
CA GLN A 114 -12.96 -27.06 18.08
C GLN A 114 -12.82 -25.62 18.59
N GLY A 115 -11.59 -25.16 18.84
CA GLY A 115 -11.33 -23.77 19.23
C GLY A 115 -11.89 -22.82 18.18
N ARG A 116 -12.64 -21.80 18.60
CA ARG A 116 -13.25 -20.81 17.71
C ARG A 116 -13.20 -19.43 18.32
N LEU A 117 -12.51 -18.52 17.64
CA LEU A 117 -12.43 -17.09 17.92
C LEU A 117 -13.44 -16.36 17.04
N THR A 118 -14.43 -15.73 17.65
CA THR A 118 -15.30 -14.74 16.99
C THR A 118 -14.89 -13.36 17.50
N THR A 119 -14.48 -12.44 16.63
CA THR A 119 -14.00 -11.11 17.04
C THR A 119 -14.17 -10.08 15.94
N LYS A 120 -13.98 -8.79 16.24
CA LYS A 120 -13.65 -7.78 15.22
C LYS A 120 -12.21 -7.34 15.39
N ILE A 121 -11.43 -7.49 14.32
CA ILE A 121 -10.05 -7.03 14.26
C ILE A 121 -10.04 -5.65 13.61
N SER A 122 -9.36 -4.71 14.26
CA SER A 122 -9.28 -3.32 13.80
C SER A 122 -7.86 -2.88 13.56
N SER A 123 -7.68 -2.02 12.56
CA SER A 123 -6.41 -1.38 12.27
C SER A 123 -6.60 -0.08 11.49
N ASN A 124 -5.54 0.71 11.39
CA ASN A 124 -5.50 1.88 10.54
C ASN A 124 -5.14 1.48 9.10
N VAL A 125 -5.94 1.92 8.13
CA VAL A 125 -5.79 1.65 6.71
C VAL A 125 -5.81 2.96 5.93
N LEU A 126 -4.68 3.28 5.30
CA LEU A 126 -4.45 4.54 4.61
C LEU A 126 -5.19 4.66 3.26
N ASN A 127 -5.76 3.54 2.77
CA ASN A 127 -6.40 3.44 1.45
C ASN A 127 -5.57 4.00 0.29
N ILE A 128 -4.25 3.82 0.38
CA ILE A 128 -3.29 4.19 -0.65
C ILE A 128 -3.47 3.20 -1.80
N THR A 129 -4.08 3.66 -2.89
CA THR A 129 -4.18 2.84 -4.10
C THR A 129 -2.78 2.70 -4.70
N ASN A 130 -2.53 1.64 -5.50
CA ASN A 130 -1.23 1.51 -6.20
C ASN A 130 -0.90 2.69 -7.12
N LYS A 131 -1.84 3.62 -7.35
CA LYS A 131 -1.57 4.90 -8.02
C LYS A 131 -0.69 5.84 -7.19
N ASP A 132 -0.65 5.68 -5.87
CA ASP A 132 0.00 6.63 -4.95
C ASP A 132 1.40 6.17 -4.50
N ILE A 133 1.88 4.98 -4.90
CA ILE A 133 3.21 4.43 -4.49
C ILE A 133 4.28 4.45 -5.60
N LYS A 134 3.97 4.93 -6.80
CA LYS A 134 5.02 5.23 -7.78
C LYS A 134 4.73 6.55 -8.49
N GLU A 135 5.30 7.63 -7.96
CA GLU A 135 5.80 8.73 -8.80
C GLU A 135 7.02 8.30 -9.64
N GLU A 136 7.22 7.01 -9.91
CA GLU A 136 7.95 6.61 -11.09
C GLU A 136 6.99 6.73 -12.27
N LYS A 137 7.26 7.74 -13.10
CA LYS A 137 6.60 8.10 -14.35
C LYS A 137 6.63 6.95 -15.38
N PHE A 138 6.00 5.82 -15.05
CA PHE A 138 5.83 4.68 -15.93
C PHE A 138 4.52 4.81 -16.68
N PHE A 139 4.62 4.95 -18.00
CA PHE A 139 3.46 4.96 -18.87
C PHE A 139 3.37 3.62 -19.61
N PRO A 140 2.18 3.01 -19.72
CA PRO A 140 2.05 1.79 -20.51
C PRO A 140 2.37 2.10 -21.98
N ILE A 141 3.02 1.17 -22.68
CA ILE A 141 3.43 1.37 -24.08
C ILE A 141 2.26 1.66 -25.02
N SER A 142 1.04 1.30 -24.62
CA SER A 142 -0.21 1.63 -25.33
C SER A 142 -0.44 3.13 -25.52
N LYS A 143 0.15 3.99 -24.67
CA LYS A 143 0.05 5.44 -24.82
C LYS A 143 0.77 5.99 -26.05
N LEU A 144 1.73 5.27 -26.64
CA LEU A 144 2.48 5.77 -27.80
C LEU A 144 1.61 5.96 -29.05
N ASN A 145 0.60 5.12 -29.24
CA ASN A 145 -0.16 5.07 -30.48
C ASN A 145 -1.67 5.32 -30.27
N ASN A 146 -2.14 5.56 -29.04
CA ASN A 146 -3.58 5.69 -28.70
C ASN A 146 -4.48 4.58 -29.30
N GLN A 147 -3.88 3.47 -29.70
CA GLN A 147 -4.51 2.37 -30.41
C GLN A 147 -4.48 1.13 -29.52
N LYS A 148 -5.56 0.35 -29.60
CA LYS A 148 -5.65 -0.89 -28.84
C LYS A 148 -4.59 -1.88 -29.33
N ILE A 149 -3.69 -2.27 -28.43
CA ILE A 149 -2.73 -3.35 -28.63
C ILE A 149 -3.48 -4.67 -28.70
N THR A 150 -3.20 -5.48 -29.71
CA THR A 150 -3.78 -6.81 -29.88
C THR A 150 -2.84 -7.92 -29.43
N LYS A 151 -1.53 -7.74 -29.64
CA LYS A 151 -0.52 -8.75 -29.30
C LYS A 151 0.85 -8.14 -29.07
N ILE A 152 1.52 -8.58 -28.02
CA ILE A 152 2.94 -8.28 -27.76
C ILE A 152 3.73 -9.58 -27.94
N LYS A 153 4.85 -9.52 -28.67
CA LYS A 153 5.81 -10.63 -28.80
C LYS A 153 7.19 -10.15 -28.36
N TYR A 154 7.99 -11.07 -27.83
CA TYR A 154 9.37 -10.82 -27.43
C TYR A 154 10.32 -11.64 -28.30
N LEU A 155 11.44 -11.06 -28.71
CA LEU A 155 12.48 -11.72 -29.48
C LEU A 155 13.85 -11.37 -28.89
N ASN A 156 14.63 -12.39 -28.54
CA ASN A 156 16.01 -12.19 -28.10
C ASN A 156 16.94 -12.25 -29.31
N PHE A 157 17.66 -11.17 -29.57
CA PHE A 157 18.60 -11.06 -30.69
C PHE A 157 19.75 -10.12 -30.30
N ASN A 158 21.01 -10.50 -30.60
CA ASN A 158 22.21 -9.71 -30.28
C ASN A 158 22.27 -9.18 -28.84
N ASN A 159 22.02 -10.04 -27.84
CA ASN A 159 21.97 -9.70 -26.41
C ASN A 159 20.98 -8.58 -26.04
N ARG A 160 19.96 -8.34 -26.89
CA ARG A 160 18.86 -7.41 -26.63
C ARG A 160 17.53 -8.14 -26.70
N ILE A 161 16.58 -7.67 -25.89
CA ILE A 161 15.20 -8.12 -25.92
C ILE A 161 14.41 -7.13 -26.77
N TYR A 162 13.96 -7.58 -27.94
CA TYR A 162 13.07 -6.82 -28.81
C TYR A 162 11.62 -7.06 -28.43
N ILE A 163 10.83 -5.99 -28.46
CA ILE A 163 9.40 -5.96 -28.11
C ILE A 163 8.64 -5.57 -29.37
N ILE A 164 7.85 -6.51 -29.89
CA ILE A 164 7.01 -6.31 -31.08
C ILE A 164 5.57 -6.08 -30.63
N VAL A 165 5.09 -4.85 -30.77
CA VAL A 165 3.73 -4.44 -30.42
C VAL A 165 2.87 -4.43 -31.68
N ASN A 166 1.83 -5.25 -31.71
CA ASN A 166 0.85 -5.30 -32.79
C ASN A 166 -0.42 -4.57 -32.37
N TYR A 167 -0.97 -3.74 -33.25
CA TYR A 167 -2.17 -2.94 -32.98
C TYR A 167 -3.37 -3.47 -33.78
N LYS A 168 -4.58 -3.02 -33.41
CA LYS A 168 -5.83 -3.45 -34.04
C LYS A 168 -5.94 -3.09 -35.52
N ASN A 169 -5.27 -2.02 -35.96
CA ASN A 169 -5.19 -1.60 -37.36
C ASN A 169 -4.14 -2.37 -38.18
N ASN A 170 -3.61 -3.49 -37.65
CA ASN A 170 -2.52 -4.28 -38.23
C ASN A 170 -1.16 -3.57 -38.33
N SER A 171 -1.03 -2.32 -37.85
CA SER A 171 0.28 -1.69 -37.70
C SER A 171 1.09 -2.38 -36.60
N LYS A 172 2.41 -2.20 -36.67
CA LYS A 172 3.36 -2.78 -35.71
C LYS A 172 4.44 -1.77 -35.38
N ASN A 173 4.82 -1.73 -34.11
CA ASN A 173 6.04 -1.06 -33.66
C ASN A 173 6.97 -2.10 -33.07
N ILE A 174 8.27 -1.91 -33.29
CA ILE A 174 9.32 -2.74 -32.74
C ILE A 174 10.20 -1.83 -31.90
N PHE A 175 10.44 -2.24 -30.66
CA PHE A 175 11.33 -1.57 -29.74
C PHE A 175 12.35 -2.56 -29.20
N TYR A 176 13.39 -2.10 -28.51
CA TYR A 176 14.22 -2.93 -27.65
C TYR A 176 14.24 -2.42 -26.21
N VAL A 177 14.44 -3.33 -25.25
CA VAL A 177 14.58 -2.95 -23.83
C VAL A 177 15.81 -2.08 -23.65
N GLY A 178 15.62 -0.91 -23.03
CA GLY A 178 16.62 0.14 -22.88
C GLY A 178 16.62 1.18 -24.00
N GLU A 179 15.77 1.03 -25.03
CA GLU A 179 15.63 2.03 -26.09
C GLU A 179 15.09 3.35 -25.55
N GLU A 180 15.67 4.46 -25.99
CA GLU A 180 15.19 5.79 -25.65
C GLU A 180 14.34 6.35 -26.79
N ILE A 181 13.14 6.83 -26.45
CA ILE A 181 12.20 7.40 -27.40
C ILE A 181 11.70 8.76 -26.91
N VAL A 182 11.27 9.61 -27.85
CA VAL A 182 10.65 10.89 -27.55
C VAL A 182 9.15 10.77 -27.81
N PHE A 183 8.34 11.11 -26.81
CA PHE A 183 6.89 11.14 -26.89
C PHE A 183 6.40 12.35 -26.12
N ASP A 184 5.45 13.11 -26.69
CA ASP A 184 4.85 14.28 -26.02
C ASP A 184 5.89 15.25 -25.39
N ASN A 185 6.91 15.61 -26.17
CA ASN A 185 8.04 16.46 -25.79
C ASN A 185 8.88 15.97 -24.59
N SER A 186 8.72 14.72 -24.17
CA SER A 186 9.47 14.09 -23.08
C SER A 186 10.27 12.88 -23.59
N LYS A 187 11.44 12.65 -23.00
CA LYS A 187 12.26 11.45 -23.25
C LYS A 187 11.81 10.31 -22.34
N TYR A 188 11.71 9.12 -22.91
CA TYR A 188 11.35 7.89 -22.20
C TYR A 188 12.33 6.78 -22.53
N ARG A 189 12.55 5.88 -21.58
CA ARG A 189 13.24 4.61 -21.78
C ARG A 189 12.24 3.45 -21.77
N ILE A 190 12.36 2.54 -22.71
CA ILE A 190 11.57 1.30 -22.76
C ILE A 190 12.12 0.34 -21.71
N ILE A 191 11.27 -0.11 -20.78
CA ILE A 191 11.63 -1.10 -19.76
C ILE A 191 10.61 -2.24 -19.75
N LEU A 192 10.98 -3.36 -19.13
CA LEU A 192 10.05 -4.45 -18.81
C LEU A 192 9.84 -4.51 -17.29
N GLU A 193 8.60 -4.42 -16.85
CA GLU A 193 8.19 -4.82 -15.48
C GLU A 193 7.17 -5.95 -15.59
N ASN A 194 7.35 -7.02 -14.82
CA ASN A 194 6.45 -8.19 -14.80
C ASN A 194 6.13 -8.73 -16.22
N ASN A 195 7.15 -8.82 -17.08
CA ASN A 195 7.03 -9.24 -18.48
C ASN A 195 6.07 -8.38 -19.33
N TYR A 196 5.85 -7.12 -18.95
CA TYR A 196 5.07 -6.15 -19.70
C TYR A 196 5.89 -4.88 -19.99
N PRO A 197 5.81 -4.30 -21.21
CA PRO A 197 6.59 -3.13 -21.59
C PRO A 197 5.99 -1.81 -21.08
N PHE A 198 6.85 -0.96 -20.51
CA PHE A 198 6.51 0.37 -20.01
C PHE A 198 7.50 1.42 -20.52
N LEU A 199 7.07 2.68 -20.47
CA LEU A 199 7.84 3.89 -20.74
C LEU A 199 8.24 4.52 -19.42
N GLN A 200 9.51 4.51 -19.07
CA GLN A 200 10.05 5.22 -17.93
C GLN A 200 10.48 6.62 -18.36
N GLN A 201 9.88 7.69 -17.83
CA GLN A 201 10.34 9.04 -18.17
C GLN A 201 11.77 9.26 -17.67
N ILE A 202 12.64 9.68 -18.57
CA ILE A 202 14.00 10.09 -18.26
C ILE A 202 13.90 11.58 -17.89
N LYS A 203 14.30 11.95 -16.66
CA LYS A 203 14.39 13.38 -16.30
C LYS A 203 15.41 14.04 -17.22
N ASN A 204 15.01 15.14 -17.87
CA ASN A 204 15.97 16.08 -18.44
C ASN A 204 16.69 16.80 -17.29
#